data_AF-A0A1M4WZ74-F1
#
_entry.id   AF-A0A1M4WZ74-F1
#
_cell.length_a   1.000
_cell.length_b   1.000
_cell.length_c   1.000
_cell.angle_alpha   90.00
_cell.angle_beta   90.00
_cell.angle_gamma   90.00
#
_symmetry.space_group_name_H-M   'P 1'
#
loop_
_entity.id
_entity.type
_entity.pdbx_description
1 polymer ?
#
loop_
_entity_poly.entity_id
_entity_poly.type
_entity_poly.pdbx_seq_one_letter_code
_entity_poly.pdbx_strand_id
1 'polypeptide(L)'
;MQHNKTVSQHKATNPVYWVPTAYYAMGLPFIAVNLVSLYMYKELGVSDTQITFWTSLLILPWTLKFLWSPFMEMYRTKKFFVLLTEMLSGFLFGLVAFSLFSNYFFAISISTMAVIAFSGATHDVACDGVYMAELNQVDQTKYIGVQGAFYNIAKLVANGGLVALAGMLSEYFGATEGAPLEMNKEAYSYSWMIIYGIIALMLVLLGIYHIKMLPSTQVPVSSAERKTVAEVGRELVAVIRNFFTKKHIIYYIFFIILYRLGEGFIMKVAPLFLRSSREVGGLGLTTTEIGTLVGIFGSAAFVLGSLLAGFYVSKFGLKKTLFSLCCIFNLPFIAYTFLAIVRPDNLYLVGTCITMEYFGYGFGFVGLTLFMMQQIAPGKYQMSHYAFASAIMNLGVMLPGMASGYLSDLLGYRDFFIYVLLATIPAFLITYFIPFTHDDSKK
;
A
#
# COMPACT_ATOMS: atom_id res chain seq x y z
N MET A 1 11.87 32.02 -43.80
CA MET A 1 11.84 30.59 -44.17
C MET A 1 11.29 29.80 -42.99
N GLN A 2 10.07 29.29 -43.15
CA GLN A 2 9.35 28.50 -42.16
C GLN A 2 10.09 27.18 -41.90
N HIS A 3 10.49 26.93 -40.67
CA HIS A 3 10.98 25.61 -40.26
C HIS A 3 9.77 24.78 -39.79
N ASN A 4 9.13 24.12 -40.75
CA ASN A 4 8.12 23.09 -40.51
C ASN A 4 8.82 21.90 -39.82
N LYS A 5 8.83 21.89 -38.48
CA LYS A 5 9.05 20.66 -37.73
C LYS A 5 7.79 19.81 -37.92
N THR A 6 7.87 18.83 -38.80
CA THR A 6 6.97 17.68 -38.85
C THR A 6 7.03 16.98 -37.49
N VAL A 7 6.16 17.41 -36.57
CA VAL A 7 5.80 16.61 -35.39
C VAL A 7 5.24 15.32 -35.97
N SER A 8 5.98 14.20 -35.83
CA SER A 8 5.41 12.91 -36.20
C SER A 8 4.13 12.75 -35.39
N GLN A 9 3.00 12.62 -36.08
CA GLN A 9 1.72 12.31 -35.47
C GLN A 9 1.80 10.86 -34.95
N HIS A 10 2.47 10.66 -33.82
CA HIS A 10 2.26 9.46 -33.04
C HIS A 10 0.80 9.51 -32.58
N LYS A 11 0.00 8.61 -33.15
CA LYS A 11 -1.42 8.41 -32.84
C LYS A 11 -1.56 8.38 -31.31
N ALA A 12 -2.23 9.37 -30.73
CA ALA A 12 -2.47 9.43 -29.29
C ALA A 12 -3.19 8.13 -28.89
N THR A 13 -2.54 7.29 -28.10
CA THR A 13 -3.14 6.05 -27.63
C THR A 13 -4.28 6.40 -26.69
N ASN A 14 -5.46 5.83 -26.94
CA ASN A 14 -6.64 6.14 -26.13
C ASN A 14 -6.36 5.75 -24.66
N PRO A 15 -6.57 6.66 -23.69
CA PRO A 15 -6.28 6.43 -22.27
C PRO A 15 -6.90 5.15 -21.68
N VAL A 16 -8.03 4.70 -22.22
CA VAL A 16 -8.70 3.46 -21.81
C VAL A 16 -7.79 2.23 -21.94
N TYR A 17 -6.85 2.21 -22.88
CA TYR A 17 -6.00 1.04 -23.13
C TYR A 17 -4.79 0.94 -22.21
N TRP A 18 -4.49 1.94 -21.40
CA TRP A 18 -3.27 1.89 -20.58
C TRP A 18 -3.48 2.39 -19.16
N VAL A 19 -4.38 3.35 -18.90
CA VAL A 19 -4.64 3.83 -17.54
C VAL A 19 -5.10 2.67 -16.64
N PRO A 20 -6.10 1.85 -17.02
CA PRO A 20 -6.55 0.76 -16.14
C PRO A 20 -5.45 -0.26 -15.85
N THR A 21 -4.72 -0.70 -16.88
CA THR A 21 -3.70 -1.75 -16.76
C THR A 21 -2.44 -1.25 -16.05
N ALA A 22 -2.07 0.02 -16.21
CA ALA A 22 -0.93 0.62 -15.53
C ALA A 22 -1.17 0.80 -14.02
N TYR A 23 -2.37 1.23 -13.61
CA TYR A 23 -2.70 1.33 -12.19
C TYR A 23 -2.95 -0.03 -11.53
N TYR A 24 -3.39 -1.04 -12.29
CA TYR A 24 -3.37 -2.43 -11.84
C TYR A 24 -1.93 -2.93 -11.60
N ALA A 25 -1.03 -2.68 -12.56
CA ALA A 25 0.39 -3.03 -12.44
C ALA A 25 1.10 -2.28 -11.31
N MET A 26 0.69 -1.04 -11.01
CA MET A 26 1.20 -0.24 -9.89
C MET A 26 0.86 -0.87 -8.54
N GLY A 27 -0.38 -1.33 -8.33
CA GLY A 27 -0.79 -1.90 -7.05
C GLY A 27 -0.15 -3.26 -6.76
N LEU A 28 0.01 -4.09 -7.79
CA LEU A 28 0.32 -5.50 -7.63
C LEU A 28 1.64 -5.78 -6.87
N PRO A 29 2.79 -5.14 -7.17
CA PRO A 29 4.01 -5.30 -6.39
C PRO A 29 3.85 -4.88 -4.93
N PHE A 30 3.20 -3.74 -4.67
CA PHE A 30 3.00 -3.23 -3.31
C PHE A 30 2.21 -4.23 -2.46
N ILE A 31 1.11 -4.75 -3.00
CA ILE A 31 0.22 -5.69 -2.29
C ILE A 31 0.90 -7.04 -2.10
N ALA A 32 1.58 -7.56 -3.12
CA ALA A 32 2.32 -8.83 -3.04
C ALA A 32 3.41 -8.76 -1.95
N VAL A 33 4.20 -7.69 -1.95
CA VAL A 33 5.29 -7.49 -0.99
C VAL A 33 4.77 -7.25 0.43
N ASN A 34 3.71 -6.47 0.62
CA ASN A 34 3.32 -5.98 1.95
C ASN A 34 2.18 -6.76 2.62
N LEU A 35 1.33 -7.44 1.87
CA LEU A 35 0.15 -8.13 2.41
C LEU A 35 0.22 -9.63 2.15
N VAL A 36 0.50 -10.04 0.90
CA VAL A 36 0.50 -11.46 0.51
C VAL A 36 1.69 -12.21 1.14
N SER A 37 2.86 -11.57 1.20
CA SER A 37 4.07 -12.16 1.80
C SER A 37 3.91 -12.55 3.27
N LEU A 38 3.01 -11.92 4.01
CA LEU A 38 2.75 -12.22 5.42
C LEU A 38 2.23 -13.63 5.59
N TYR A 39 1.26 -14.03 4.76
CA TYR A 39 0.68 -15.38 4.79
C TYR A 39 1.71 -16.42 4.38
N MET A 40 2.47 -16.16 3.30
CA MET A 40 3.54 -17.04 2.86
C MET A 40 4.57 -17.29 3.97
N TYR A 41 5.11 -16.23 4.57
CA TYR A 41 6.13 -16.39 5.60
C TYR A 41 5.59 -17.08 6.85
N LYS A 42 4.33 -16.82 7.22
CA LYS A 42 3.69 -17.48 8.35
C LYS A 42 3.52 -18.98 8.10
N GLU A 43 3.07 -19.37 6.90
CA GLU A 43 2.89 -20.77 6.52
C GLU A 43 4.20 -21.52 6.31
N LEU A 44 5.29 -20.82 6.03
CA LEU A 44 6.64 -21.40 5.96
C LEU A 44 7.38 -21.42 7.31
N GLY A 45 6.71 -21.02 8.40
CA GLY A 45 7.23 -21.12 9.76
C GLY A 45 8.14 -19.98 10.22
N VAL A 46 8.13 -18.84 9.54
CA VAL A 46 8.86 -17.65 9.98
C VAL A 46 8.15 -17.03 11.19
N SER A 47 8.91 -16.59 12.19
CA SER A 47 8.37 -15.94 13.40
C SER A 47 7.67 -14.61 13.08
N ASP A 48 6.63 -14.28 13.85
CA ASP A 48 5.89 -13.02 13.67
C ASP A 48 6.81 -11.81 13.81
N THR A 49 7.71 -11.79 14.82
CA THR A 49 8.74 -10.76 14.96
C THR A 49 9.53 -10.52 13.68
N GLN A 50 10.01 -11.57 13.02
CA GLN A 50 10.79 -11.43 11.78
C GLN A 50 9.90 -10.97 10.62
N ILE A 51 8.69 -11.52 10.49
CA ILE A 51 7.75 -11.14 9.43
C ILE A 51 7.41 -9.65 9.54
N THR A 52 6.98 -9.19 10.71
CA THR A 52 6.53 -7.80 10.88
C THR A 52 7.69 -6.82 10.74
N PHE A 53 8.88 -7.13 11.29
CA PHE A 53 10.05 -6.28 11.20
C PHE A 53 10.47 -6.08 9.74
N TRP A 54 10.74 -7.17 9.03
CA TRP A 54 11.27 -7.09 7.68
C TRP A 54 10.24 -6.59 6.69
N THR A 55 9.01 -7.11 6.71
CA THR A 55 7.99 -6.68 5.74
C THR A 55 7.48 -5.26 5.98
N SER A 56 7.60 -4.71 7.19
CA SER A 56 7.37 -3.28 7.43
C SER A 56 8.50 -2.45 6.87
N LEU A 57 9.76 -2.87 7.05
CA LEU A 57 10.91 -2.19 6.46
C LEU A 57 10.83 -2.12 4.92
N LEU A 58 10.19 -3.09 4.28
CA LEU A 58 9.94 -3.07 2.83
C LEU A 58 9.05 -1.90 2.38
N ILE A 59 8.35 -1.19 3.26
CA ILE A 59 7.57 0.03 2.95
C ILE A 59 8.50 1.25 2.78
N LEU A 60 9.74 1.16 3.26
CA LEU A 60 10.70 2.27 3.25
C LEU A 60 10.90 2.89 1.86
N PRO A 61 11.01 2.13 0.74
CA PRO A 61 11.14 2.75 -0.56
C PRO A 61 9.92 3.61 -0.96
N TRP A 62 8.69 3.14 -0.72
CA TRP A 62 7.49 3.95 -0.98
C TRP A 62 7.41 5.20 -0.09
N THR A 63 8.03 5.13 1.08
CA THR A 63 8.16 6.28 2.01
C THR A 63 9.16 7.30 1.47
N LEU A 64 10.31 6.84 0.99
CA LEU A 64 11.42 7.70 0.58
C LEU A 64 11.39 8.10 -0.90
N LYS A 65 10.38 7.67 -1.67
CA LYS A 65 10.32 7.89 -3.13
C LYS A 65 10.44 9.34 -3.57
N PHE A 66 10.06 10.30 -2.70
CA PHE A 66 10.23 11.73 -2.94
C PHE A 66 11.71 12.17 -3.06
N LEU A 67 12.67 11.37 -2.57
CA LEU A 67 14.09 11.67 -2.64
C LEU A 67 14.66 11.47 -4.04
N TRP A 68 14.30 10.36 -4.72
CA TRP A 68 14.83 10.06 -6.05
C TRP A 68 13.88 10.45 -7.19
N SER A 69 12.59 10.66 -6.92
CA SER A 69 11.62 11.06 -7.95
C SER A 69 12.06 12.29 -8.76
N PRO A 70 12.66 13.36 -8.19
CA PRO A 70 13.09 14.52 -8.97
C PRO A 70 14.26 14.20 -9.90
N PHE A 71 15.11 13.23 -9.53
CA PHE A 71 16.24 12.80 -10.35
C PHE A 71 15.79 11.92 -11.51
N MET A 72 14.69 11.18 -11.37
CA MET A 72 14.13 10.40 -12.48
C MET A 72 13.71 11.28 -13.66
N GLU A 73 13.34 12.54 -13.42
CA GLU A 73 13.01 13.49 -14.48
C GLU A 73 14.22 13.85 -15.36
N MET A 74 15.45 13.60 -14.88
CA MET A 74 16.70 13.87 -15.61
C MET A 74 17.08 12.78 -16.63
N TYR A 75 16.54 11.57 -16.49
CA TYR A 75 17.00 10.38 -17.20
C TYR A 75 15.90 9.76 -18.07
N ARG A 76 16.19 9.52 -19.36
CA ARG A 76 15.30 8.81 -20.32
C ARG A 76 13.83 9.29 -20.26
N THR A 77 12.90 8.47 -20.73
CA THR A 77 11.45 8.75 -20.73
C THR A 77 10.78 8.02 -19.58
N LYS A 78 9.64 8.53 -19.10
CA LYS A 78 8.91 7.89 -17.99
C LYS A 78 8.40 6.49 -18.38
N LYS A 79 8.01 6.30 -19.65
CA LYS A 79 7.66 4.99 -20.22
C LYS A 79 8.78 3.97 -20.05
N PHE A 80 10.05 4.36 -20.24
CA PHE A 80 11.18 3.44 -20.05
C PHE A 80 11.25 2.92 -18.61
N PHE A 81 11.05 3.78 -17.61
CA PHE A 81 11.04 3.36 -16.22
C PHE A 81 9.85 2.44 -15.88
N VAL A 82 8.65 2.72 -16.40
CA VAL A 82 7.48 1.85 -16.22
C VAL A 82 7.79 0.44 -16.73
N LEU A 83 8.27 0.32 -17.98
CA LEU A 83 8.57 -0.99 -18.58
C LEU A 83 9.71 -1.72 -17.85
N LEU A 84 10.78 -0.99 -17.50
CA LEU A 84 11.92 -1.57 -16.79
C LEU A 84 11.49 -2.13 -15.43
N THR A 85 10.69 -1.39 -14.67
CA THR A 85 10.25 -1.78 -13.34
C THR A 85 9.24 -2.93 -13.37
N GLU A 86 8.34 -2.98 -14.37
CA GLU A 86 7.41 -4.11 -14.57
C GLU A 86 8.16 -5.41 -14.89
N MET A 87 9.08 -5.35 -15.87
CA MET A 87 9.86 -6.53 -16.27
C MET A 87 10.82 -6.99 -15.16
N LEU A 88 11.48 -6.04 -14.50
CA LEU A 88 12.37 -6.34 -13.38
C LEU A 88 11.59 -6.96 -12.21
N SER A 89 10.47 -6.36 -11.80
CA SER A 89 9.64 -6.90 -10.71
C SER A 89 9.11 -8.28 -11.06
N GLY A 90 8.64 -8.50 -12.29
CA GLY A 90 8.19 -9.81 -12.75
C GLY A 90 9.28 -10.88 -12.68
N PHE A 91 10.49 -10.57 -13.16
CA PHE A 91 11.63 -11.48 -13.05
C PHE A 91 12.01 -11.78 -11.58
N LEU A 92 12.05 -10.75 -10.74
CA LEU A 92 12.41 -10.89 -9.32
C LEU A 92 11.34 -11.67 -8.53
N PHE A 93 10.05 -11.54 -8.84
CA PHE A 93 9.03 -12.41 -8.24
C PHE A 93 9.20 -13.87 -8.66
N GLY A 94 9.64 -14.14 -9.89
CA GLY A 94 10.04 -15.49 -10.31
C GLY A 94 11.21 -16.03 -9.49
N LEU A 95 12.18 -15.17 -9.14
CA LEU A 95 13.28 -15.53 -8.24
C LEU A 95 12.79 -15.81 -6.82
N VAL A 96 11.84 -15.04 -6.30
CA VAL A 96 11.18 -15.34 -5.01
C VAL A 96 10.53 -16.73 -5.06
N ALA A 97 9.75 -17.03 -6.10
CA ALA A 97 9.09 -18.32 -6.27
C ALA A 97 10.09 -19.49 -6.23
N PHE A 98 11.22 -19.36 -6.93
CA PHE A 98 12.26 -20.39 -6.95
C PHE A 98 13.00 -20.50 -5.60
N SER A 99 13.13 -19.40 -4.86
CA SER A 99 13.87 -19.38 -3.59
C SER A 99 13.21 -20.19 -2.48
N LEU A 100 11.92 -20.51 -2.58
CA LEU A 100 11.14 -21.18 -1.53
C LEU A 100 11.66 -22.57 -1.16
N PHE A 101 12.36 -23.25 -2.07
CA PHE A 101 12.95 -24.58 -1.83
C PHE A 101 14.38 -24.51 -1.29
N SER A 102 14.94 -23.32 -1.10
CA SER A 102 16.31 -23.14 -0.60
C SER A 102 16.37 -23.17 0.93
N ASN A 103 17.48 -23.67 1.48
CA ASN A 103 17.78 -23.56 2.92
C ASN A 103 17.84 -22.09 3.39
N TYR A 104 18.13 -21.15 2.49
CA TYR A 104 18.18 -19.71 2.76
C TYR A 104 16.96 -18.95 2.22
N PHE A 105 15.80 -19.63 2.06
CA PHE A 105 14.62 -19.04 1.42
C PHE A 105 14.24 -17.68 2.00
N PHE A 106 14.26 -17.52 3.33
CA PHE A 106 13.84 -16.28 3.98
C PHE A 106 14.76 -15.12 3.59
N ALA A 107 16.09 -15.30 3.67
CA ALA A 107 17.06 -14.28 3.32
C ALA A 107 17.02 -13.90 1.83
N ILE A 108 16.89 -14.90 0.94
CA ILE A 108 16.83 -14.67 -0.50
C ILE A 108 15.53 -13.97 -0.88
N SER A 109 14.38 -14.47 -0.39
CA SER A 109 13.08 -13.88 -0.70
C SER A 109 12.95 -12.46 -0.16
N ILE A 110 13.34 -12.19 1.09
CA ILE A 110 13.17 -10.87 1.69
C ILE A 110 14.08 -9.81 1.07
N SER A 111 15.33 -10.17 0.75
CA SER A 111 16.26 -9.26 0.06
C SER A 111 15.79 -8.98 -1.37
N THR A 112 15.27 -9.99 -2.06
CA THR A 112 14.66 -9.83 -3.39
C THR A 112 13.42 -8.93 -3.33
N MET A 113 12.56 -9.12 -2.32
CA MET A 113 11.40 -8.26 -2.08
C MET A 113 11.79 -6.81 -1.78
N ALA A 114 12.94 -6.55 -1.16
CA ALA A 114 13.47 -5.19 -0.97
C ALA A 114 13.83 -4.52 -2.31
N VAL A 115 14.40 -5.28 -3.25
CA VAL A 115 14.67 -4.77 -4.61
C VAL A 115 13.36 -4.55 -5.36
N ILE A 116 12.39 -5.46 -5.23
CA ILE A 116 11.04 -5.29 -5.79
C ILE A 116 10.36 -4.05 -5.20
N ALA A 117 10.50 -3.81 -3.91
CA ALA A 117 9.92 -2.64 -3.25
C ALA A 117 10.47 -1.32 -3.80
N PHE A 118 11.79 -1.26 -4.03
CA PHE A 118 12.42 -0.13 -4.69
C PHE A 118 11.95 0.03 -6.15
N SER A 119 11.82 -1.09 -6.87
CA SER A 119 11.28 -1.11 -8.23
C SER A 119 9.84 -0.62 -8.29
N GLY A 120 8.96 -1.09 -7.39
CA GLY A 120 7.57 -0.70 -7.28
C GLY A 120 7.39 0.78 -6.91
N ALA A 121 8.17 1.29 -5.95
CA ALA A 121 8.16 2.71 -5.61
C ALA A 121 8.62 3.60 -6.79
N THR A 122 9.52 3.09 -7.63
CA THR A 122 9.96 3.75 -8.87
C THR A 122 8.88 3.66 -9.96
N HIS A 123 8.19 2.53 -10.07
CA HIS A 123 7.05 2.34 -10.98
C HIS A 123 5.94 3.34 -10.67
N ASP A 124 5.54 3.49 -9.40
CA ASP A 124 4.54 4.46 -8.97
C ASP A 124 4.82 5.86 -9.54
N VAL A 125 6.03 6.36 -9.28
CA VAL A 125 6.47 7.71 -9.69
C VAL A 125 6.45 7.83 -11.21
N ALA A 126 6.97 6.83 -11.92
CA ALA A 126 7.03 6.84 -13.37
C ALA A 126 5.63 6.80 -13.99
N CYS A 127 4.75 5.93 -13.49
CA CYS A 127 3.39 5.74 -13.97
C CYS A 127 2.52 6.99 -13.72
N ASP A 128 2.55 7.55 -12.52
CA ASP A 128 1.87 8.83 -12.22
C ASP A 128 2.43 9.96 -13.08
N GLY A 129 3.74 9.95 -13.32
CA GLY A 129 4.38 10.91 -14.20
C GLY A 129 3.95 10.77 -15.67
N VAL A 130 3.67 9.56 -16.17
CA VAL A 130 3.09 9.33 -17.52
C VAL A 130 1.65 9.84 -17.55
N TYR A 131 0.86 9.53 -16.53
CA TYR A 131 -0.51 10.01 -16.36
C TYR A 131 -0.63 11.53 -16.40
N MET A 132 0.22 12.24 -15.66
CA MET A 132 0.22 13.70 -15.65
C MET A 132 0.72 14.32 -16.96
N ALA A 133 1.61 13.64 -17.69
CA ALA A 133 2.21 14.19 -18.91
C ALA A 133 1.36 13.98 -20.17
N GLU A 134 0.61 12.88 -20.24
CA GLU A 134 -0.08 12.46 -21.46
C GLU A 134 -1.57 12.84 -21.47
N LEU A 135 -2.16 13.13 -20.31
CA LEU A 135 -3.56 13.50 -20.17
C LEU A 135 -3.73 14.99 -19.90
N ASN A 136 -4.69 15.60 -20.58
CA ASN A 136 -5.15 16.96 -20.24
C ASN A 136 -5.97 16.95 -18.94
N GLN A 137 -6.25 18.12 -18.37
CA GLN A 137 -6.93 18.25 -17.08
C GLN A 137 -8.36 17.66 -17.06
N VAL A 138 -9.06 17.67 -18.20
CA VAL A 138 -10.41 17.10 -18.35
C VAL A 138 -10.35 15.58 -18.29
N ASP A 139 -9.42 14.98 -19.04
CA ASP A 139 -9.19 13.54 -19.05
C ASP A 139 -8.64 13.06 -17.70
N GLN A 140 -7.76 13.83 -17.05
CA GLN A 140 -7.31 13.51 -15.69
C GLN A 140 -8.51 13.41 -14.72
N THR A 141 -9.42 14.37 -14.76
CA THR A 141 -10.64 14.34 -13.93
C THR A 141 -11.54 13.16 -14.28
N LYS A 142 -11.63 12.77 -15.55
CA LYS A 142 -12.43 11.62 -16.01
C LYS A 142 -11.85 10.29 -15.55
N TYR A 143 -10.53 10.13 -15.59
CA TYR A 143 -9.86 8.86 -15.32
C TYR A 143 -9.36 8.70 -13.88
N ILE A 144 -9.41 9.75 -13.04
CA ILE A 144 -8.96 9.67 -11.63
C ILE A 144 -9.67 8.56 -10.84
N GLY A 145 -10.98 8.36 -11.08
CA GLY A 145 -11.74 7.27 -10.46
C GLY A 145 -11.31 5.88 -10.97
N VAL A 146 -10.90 5.78 -12.23
CA VAL A 146 -10.43 4.53 -12.84
C VAL A 146 -9.09 4.11 -12.22
N GLN A 147 -8.19 5.06 -11.93
CA GLN A 147 -6.92 4.79 -11.25
C GLN A 147 -7.15 4.07 -9.91
N GLY A 148 -7.98 4.68 -9.06
CA GLY A 148 -8.30 4.13 -7.75
C GLY A 148 -9.02 2.78 -7.86
N ALA A 149 -9.93 2.63 -8.82
CA ALA A 149 -10.65 1.38 -9.04
C ALA A 149 -9.69 0.24 -9.42
N PHE A 150 -8.81 0.44 -10.41
CA PHE A 150 -7.92 -0.63 -10.88
C PHE A 150 -6.79 -0.96 -9.90
N TYR A 151 -6.34 0.00 -9.11
CA TYR A 151 -5.46 -0.27 -7.97
C TYR A 151 -6.16 -1.18 -6.94
N ASN A 152 -7.44 -0.92 -6.62
CA ASN A 152 -8.21 -1.77 -5.72
C ASN A 152 -8.56 -3.14 -6.34
N ILE A 153 -8.72 -3.22 -7.67
CA ILE A 153 -8.84 -4.52 -8.36
C ILE A 153 -7.55 -5.33 -8.21
N ALA A 154 -6.37 -4.70 -8.31
CA ALA A 154 -5.11 -5.39 -8.02
C ALA A 154 -5.07 -5.89 -6.57
N LYS A 155 -5.58 -5.11 -5.61
CA LYS A 155 -5.74 -5.54 -4.21
C LYS A 155 -6.64 -6.75 -4.06
N LEU A 156 -7.80 -6.72 -4.72
CA LEU A 156 -8.77 -7.80 -4.72
C LEU A 156 -8.19 -9.10 -5.30
N VAL A 157 -7.51 -8.99 -6.44
CA VAL A 157 -6.90 -10.14 -7.11
C VAL A 157 -5.74 -10.69 -6.29
N ALA A 158 -4.80 -9.86 -5.85
CA ALA A 158 -3.59 -10.34 -5.17
C ALA A 158 -3.84 -10.74 -3.71
N ASN A 159 -4.48 -9.89 -2.89
CA ASN A 159 -4.72 -10.18 -1.47
C ASN A 159 -5.94 -11.08 -1.23
N GLY A 160 -6.86 -11.16 -2.20
CA GLY A 160 -8.04 -12.02 -2.11
C GLY A 160 -7.93 -13.25 -2.97
N GLY A 161 -8.06 -13.09 -4.29
CA GLY A 161 -8.11 -14.20 -5.23
C GLY A 161 -6.90 -15.13 -5.16
N LEU A 162 -5.68 -14.56 -5.19
CA LEU A 162 -4.44 -15.33 -5.16
C LEU A 162 -4.15 -15.93 -3.78
N VAL A 163 -4.49 -15.25 -2.68
CA VAL A 163 -4.39 -15.83 -1.33
C VAL A 163 -5.38 -16.98 -1.18
N ALA A 164 -6.62 -16.82 -1.63
CA ALA A 164 -7.60 -17.90 -1.57
C ALA A 164 -7.17 -19.10 -2.43
N LEU A 165 -6.63 -18.84 -3.63
CA LEU A 165 -6.04 -19.86 -4.49
C LEU A 165 -4.84 -20.55 -3.82
N ALA A 166 -4.02 -19.82 -3.05
CA ALA A 166 -2.91 -20.41 -2.29
C ALA A 166 -3.42 -21.46 -1.30
N GLY A 167 -4.52 -21.17 -0.59
CA GLY A 167 -5.18 -22.12 0.31
C GLY A 167 -5.67 -23.36 -0.41
N MET A 168 -6.43 -23.19 -1.51
CA MET A 168 -6.93 -24.31 -2.32
C MET A 168 -5.79 -25.18 -2.91
N LEU A 169 -4.71 -24.55 -3.37
CA LEU A 169 -3.53 -25.27 -3.85
C LEU A 169 -2.84 -26.03 -2.73
N SER A 170 -2.79 -25.45 -1.53
CA SER A 170 -2.16 -26.10 -0.37
C SER A 170 -2.90 -27.38 0.00
N GLU A 171 -4.22 -27.34 0.04
CA GLU A 171 -5.07 -28.53 0.24
C GLU A 171 -4.87 -29.56 -0.88
N TYR A 172 -4.80 -29.12 -2.14
CA TYR A 172 -4.57 -29.99 -3.29
C TYR A 172 -3.21 -30.73 -3.22
N PHE A 173 -2.16 -30.05 -2.74
CA PHE A 173 -0.84 -30.65 -2.52
C PHE A 173 -0.73 -31.46 -1.22
N GLY A 174 -1.84 -31.62 -0.47
CA GLY A 174 -1.91 -32.49 0.71
C GLY A 174 -1.72 -31.79 2.05
N ALA A 175 -1.75 -30.45 2.10
CA ALA A 175 -1.74 -29.74 3.38
C ALA A 175 -3.00 -30.06 4.17
N THR A 176 -2.84 -30.49 5.41
CA THR A 176 -3.95 -30.78 6.33
C THR A 176 -3.98 -29.74 7.43
N GLU A 177 -5.15 -29.13 7.67
CA GLU A 177 -5.28 -28.14 8.74
C GLU A 177 -5.03 -28.74 10.12
N GLY A 178 -4.26 -28.03 10.94
CA GLY A 178 -3.87 -28.52 12.27
C GLY A 178 -2.74 -29.55 12.28
N ALA A 179 -2.28 -30.04 11.12
CA ALA A 179 -1.09 -30.88 11.05
C ALA A 179 0.19 -30.06 11.40
N PRO A 180 1.24 -30.72 11.91
CA PRO A 180 2.51 -30.07 12.19
C PRO A 180 3.08 -29.36 10.95
N LEU A 181 3.70 -28.20 11.16
CA LEU A 181 4.29 -27.39 10.09
C LEU A 181 5.18 -28.21 9.15
N GLU A 182 6.00 -29.13 9.69
CA GLU A 182 6.92 -29.96 8.91
C GLU A 182 6.22 -30.80 7.84
N MET A 183 4.98 -31.25 8.10
CA MET A 183 4.20 -32.04 7.15
C MET A 183 3.60 -31.15 6.05
N ASN A 184 3.19 -29.92 6.38
CA ASN A 184 2.55 -29.02 5.43
C ASN A 184 3.53 -28.13 4.66
N LYS A 185 4.78 -28.00 5.11
CA LYS A 185 5.77 -27.06 4.57
C LYS A 185 6.06 -27.25 3.08
N GLU A 186 6.08 -28.49 2.62
CA GLU A 186 6.28 -28.81 1.20
C GLU A 186 5.08 -28.36 0.36
N ALA A 187 3.85 -28.71 0.78
CA ALA A 187 2.61 -28.28 0.12
C ALA A 187 2.47 -26.75 0.08
N TYR A 188 2.81 -26.05 1.17
CA TYR A 188 2.84 -24.59 1.21
C TYR A 188 3.89 -24.02 0.25
N SER A 189 5.11 -24.58 0.22
CA SER A 189 6.17 -24.15 -0.70
C SER A 189 5.74 -24.24 -2.17
N TYR A 190 5.14 -25.37 -2.58
CA TYR A 190 4.63 -25.54 -3.95
C TYR A 190 3.50 -24.55 -4.28
N SER A 191 2.57 -24.35 -3.34
CA SER A 191 1.44 -23.43 -3.51
C SER A 191 1.91 -22.00 -3.71
N TRP A 192 2.78 -21.51 -2.81
CA TRP A 192 3.32 -20.15 -2.92
C TRP A 192 4.25 -19.97 -4.12
N MET A 193 4.98 -21.01 -4.54
CA MET A 193 5.76 -20.96 -5.79
C MET A 193 4.85 -20.67 -6.98
N ILE A 194 3.70 -21.35 -7.08
CA ILE A 194 2.72 -21.11 -8.14
C ILE A 194 2.14 -19.69 -8.06
N ILE A 195 1.78 -19.22 -6.86
CA ILE A 195 1.22 -17.88 -6.68
C ILE A 195 2.20 -16.78 -7.11
N TYR A 196 3.45 -16.83 -6.65
CA TYR A 196 4.46 -15.86 -7.06
C TYR A 196 4.87 -16.01 -8.53
N GLY A 197 4.79 -17.24 -9.08
CA GLY A 197 4.92 -17.48 -10.52
C GLY A 197 3.80 -16.83 -11.34
N ILE A 198 2.55 -16.87 -10.87
CA ILE A 198 1.41 -16.19 -11.50
C ILE A 198 1.61 -14.67 -11.46
N ILE A 199 2.02 -14.12 -10.31
CA ILE A 199 2.34 -12.69 -10.15
C ILE A 199 3.45 -12.26 -11.11
N ALA A 200 4.52 -13.05 -11.18
CA ALA A 200 5.64 -12.83 -12.10
C ALA A 200 5.16 -12.78 -13.55
N LEU A 201 4.37 -13.77 -13.96
CA LEU A 201 3.82 -13.85 -15.32
C LEU A 201 2.89 -12.67 -15.62
N MET A 202 2.01 -12.30 -14.69
CA MET A 202 1.10 -11.15 -14.86
C MET A 202 1.88 -9.85 -15.14
N LEU A 203 2.94 -9.57 -14.35
CA LEU A 203 3.74 -8.36 -14.53
C LEU A 203 4.54 -8.38 -15.84
N VAL A 204 5.10 -9.52 -16.24
CA VAL A 204 5.81 -9.65 -17.52
C VAL A 204 4.85 -9.46 -18.70
N LEU A 205 3.65 -10.06 -18.66
CA LEU A 205 2.65 -9.90 -19.71
C LEU A 205 2.13 -8.45 -19.79
N LEU A 206 1.91 -7.80 -18.65
CA LEU A 206 1.57 -6.37 -18.59
C LEU A 206 2.69 -5.49 -19.15
N GLY A 207 3.94 -5.79 -18.81
CA GLY A 207 5.11 -5.12 -19.39
C GLY A 207 5.14 -5.24 -20.91
N ILE A 208 4.95 -6.45 -21.45
CA ILE A 208 4.90 -6.69 -22.90
C ILE A 208 3.73 -5.92 -23.55
N TYR A 209 2.57 -5.88 -22.89
CA TYR A 209 1.41 -5.12 -23.34
C TYR A 209 1.68 -3.61 -23.36
N HIS A 210 2.28 -3.07 -22.31
CA HIS A 210 2.64 -1.66 -22.17
C HIS A 210 3.74 -1.21 -23.14
N ILE A 211 4.57 -2.11 -23.67
CA ILE A 211 5.50 -1.77 -24.77
C ILE A 211 4.73 -1.12 -25.93
N LYS A 212 3.54 -1.66 -26.26
CA LYS A 212 2.70 -1.18 -27.36
C LYS A 212 1.71 -0.09 -26.94
N MET A 213 1.05 -0.25 -25.80
CA MET A 213 -0.09 0.60 -25.44
C MET A 213 0.26 1.86 -24.67
N LEU A 214 1.36 1.86 -23.91
CA LEU A 214 1.77 3.03 -23.15
C LEU A 214 2.25 4.11 -24.13
N PRO A 215 1.68 5.33 -24.09
CA PRO A 215 2.11 6.39 -24.97
C PRO A 215 3.57 6.75 -24.72
N SER A 216 4.24 7.18 -25.79
CA SER A 216 5.64 7.63 -25.76
C SER A 216 5.75 8.99 -26.42
N THR A 217 4.84 9.92 -26.10
CA THR A 217 4.90 11.27 -26.69
C THR A 217 5.91 12.17 -25.97
N GLN A 218 6.39 11.73 -24.80
CA GLN A 218 7.46 12.37 -24.05
C GLN A 218 8.77 12.38 -24.84
N VAL A 219 9.10 13.54 -25.39
CA VAL A 219 10.44 13.82 -25.92
C VAL A 219 11.42 13.88 -24.74
N PRO A 220 12.57 13.20 -24.79
CA PRO A 220 13.60 13.37 -23.76
C PRO A 220 13.94 14.85 -23.61
N VAL A 221 13.96 15.36 -22.38
CA VAL A 221 14.34 16.76 -22.10
C VAL A 221 15.65 17.06 -22.81
N SER A 222 15.65 18.16 -23.59
CA SER A 222 16.81 18.55 -24.39
C SER A 222 18.03 18.71 -23.47
N SER A 223 19.22 18.39 -23.95
CA SER A 223 20.46 18.51 -23.17
C SER A 223 20.69 19.93 -22.63
N ALA A 224 20.09 20.95 -23.23
CA ALA A 224 20.17 22.35 -22.81
C ALA A 224 19.21 22.72 -21.66
N GLU A 225 18.17 21.92 -21.40
CA GLU A 225 17.15 22.17 -20.36
C GLU A 225 17.26 21.20 -19.17
N ARG A 226 18.22 20.25 -19.21
CA ARG A 226 18.44 19.31 -18.10
C ARG A 226 19.06 20.03 -16.92
N LYS A 227 18.31 20.11 -15.83
CA LYS A 227 18.82 20.54 -14.53
C LYS A 227 20.01 19.69 -14.11
N THR A 228 21.01 20.31 -13.50
CA THR A 228 22.15 19.57 -12.92
C THR A 228 21.73 18.86 -11.64
N VAL A 229 22.44 17.78 -11.26
CA VAL A 229 22.21 17.05 -9.99
C VAL A 229 22.23 18.01 -8.79
N ALA A 230 23.13 19.00 -8.82
CA ALA A 230 23.24 20.02 -7.79
C ALA A 230 22.03 20.99 -7.75
N GLU A 231 21.42 21.31 -8.88
CA GLU A 231 20.20 22.11 -8.93
C GLU A 231 19.00 21.36 -8.36
N VAL A 232 18.81 20.11 -8.78
CA VAL A 232 17.72 19.25 -8.26
C VAL A 232 17.87 19.03 -6.75
N GLY A 233 19.10 18.78 -6.27
CA GLY A 233 19.37 18.68 -4.84
C GLY A 233 19.06 19.97 -4.07
N ARG A 234 19.43 21.14 -4.62
CA ARG A 234 19.11 22.44 -4.00
C ARG A 234 17.61 22.70 -3.95
N GLU A 235 16.87 22.35 -5.01
CA GLU A 235 15.41 22.46 -5.04
C GLU A 235 14.76 21.55 -3.98
N LEU A 236 15.21 20.30 -3.88
CA LEU A 236 14.72 19.35 -2.88
C LEU A 236 14.93 19.89 -1.44
N VAL A 237 16.13 20.40 -1.14
CA VAL A 237 16.43 21.01 0.16
C VAL A 237 15.56 22.25 0.41
N ALA A 238 15.32 23.07 -0.63
CA ALA A 238 14.45 24.25 -0.51
C ALA A 238 13.00 23.87 -0.21
N VAL A 239 12.49 22.80 -0.83
CA VAL A 239 11.14 22.25 -0.57
C VAL A 239 11.05 21.73 0.87
N ILE A 240 12.00 20.92 1.32
CA ILE A 240 12.00 20.36 2.68
C ILE A 240 12.08 21.49 3.70
N ARG A 241 12.96 22.47 3.49
CA ARG A 241 13.06 23.65 4.36
C ARG A 241 11.75 24.43 4.39
N ASN A 242 11.11 24.64 3.24
CA ASN A 242 9.83 25.35 3.16
C ASN A 242 8.72 24.60 3.92
N PHE A 243 8.69 23.28 3.84
CA PHE A 243 7.73 22.46 4.57
C PHE A 243 7.79 22.74 6.09
N PHE A 244 8.99 22.75 6.68
CA PHE A 244 9.16 23.01 8.11
C PHE A 244 8.91 24.46 8.54
N THR A 245 8.81 25.41 7.60
CA THR A 245 8.43 26.80 7.91
C THR A 245 6.92 27.02 8.02
N LYS A 246 6.10 26.01 7.70
CA LYS A 246 4.64 26.13 7.75
C LYS A 246 4.12 26.24 9.18
N LYS A 247 3.10 27.08 9.35
CA LYS A 247 2.40 27.26 10.63
C LYS A 247 1.79 25.91 11.09
N HIS A 248 2.02 25.56 12.35
CA HIS A 248 1.55 24.32 12.99
C HIS A 248 2.09 22.99 12.41
N ILE A 249 3.12 23.01 11.55
CA ILE A 249 3.58 21.80 10.88
C ILE A 249 4.01 20.69 11.84
N ILE A 250 4.62 21.03 12.97
CA ILE A 250 5.03 20.05 13.99
C ILE A 250 3.80 19.31 14.55
N TYR A 251 2.70 20.03 14.85
CA TYR A 251 1.44 19.43 15.27
C TYR A 251 0.86 18.51 14.19
N TYR A 252 0.97 18.90 12.92
CA TYR A 252 0.49 18.11 11.78
C TYR A 252 1.29 16.82 11.61
N ILE A 253 2.61 16.85 11.82
CA ILE A 253 3.47 15.67 11.80
C ILE A 253 3.07 14.71 12.92
N PHE A 254 2.94 15.20 14.16
CA PHE A 254 2.49 14.37 15.28
C PHE A 254 1.10 13.80 15.03
N PHE A 255 0.18 14.60 14.48
CA PHE A 255 -1.17 14.14 14.14
C PHE A 255 -1.10 12.99 13.14
N ILE A 256 -0.37 13.13 12.04
CA ILE A 256 -0.25 12.10 11.02
C ILE A 256 0.31 10.79 11.60
N ILE A 257 1.37 10.88 12.41
CA ILE A 257 2.03 9.71 13.01
C ILE A 257 1.09 9.04 14.03
N LEU A 258 0.50 9.82 14.95
CA LEU A 258 -0.38 9.29 16.00
C LEU A 258 -1.69 8.75 15.43
N TYR A 259 -2.25 9.39 14.41
CA TYR A 259 -3.48 8.95 13.76
C TYR A 259 -3.33 7.53 13.17
N ARG A 260 -2.15 7.21 12.62
CA ARG A 260 -1.85 5.88 12.06
C ARG A 260 -1.14 4.92 13.02
N LEU A 261 -0.88 5.34 14.25
CA LEU A 261 -0.11 4.54 15.21
C LEU A 261 -0.76 3.17 15.47
N GLY A 262 -2.07 3.15 15.75
CA GLY A 262 -2.81 1.90 15.99
C GLY A 262 -2.86 1.00 14.75
N GLU A 263 -3.04 1.60 13.58
CA GLU A 263 -3.01 0.89 12.29
C GLU A 263 -1.63 0.25 12.07
N GLY A 264 -0.56 0.97 12.35
CA GLY A 264 0.81 0.46 12.23
C GLY A 264 1.03 -0.84 13.00
N PHE A 265 0.52 -0.92 14.23
CA PHE A 265 0.63 -2.14 15.02
C PHE A 265 -0.17 -3.29 14.42
N ILE A 266 -1.40 -3.04 13.98
CA ILE A 266 -2.33 -4.09 13.56
C ILE A 266 -2.12 -4.54 12.12
N MET A 267 -1.70 -3.68 11.21
CA MET A 267 -1.65 -3.95 9.77
C MET A 267 -0.89 -5.24 9.42
N LYS A 268 0.17 -5.56 10.17
CA LYS A 268 0.95 -6.79 9.97
C LYS A 268 0.52 -7.93 10.88
N VAL A 269 0.11 -7.62 12.12
CA VAL A 269 -0.24 -8.65 13.12
C VAL A 269 -1.62 -9.24 12.89
N ALA A 270 -2.61 -8.47 12.42
CA ALA A 270 -3.95 -8.99 12.15
C ALA A 270 -3.95 -10.15 11.15
N PRO A 271 -3.33 -10.06 9.97
CA PRO A 271 -3.18 -11.20 9.06
C PRO A 271 -2.55 -12.44 9.71
N LEU A 272 -1.53 -12.26 10.56
CA LEU A 272 -0.85 -13.34 11.27
C LEU A 272 -1.72 -13.96 12.36
N PHE A 273 -2.46 -13.14 13.09
CA PHE A 273 -3.44 -13.55 14.10
C PHE A 273 -4.57 -14.37 13.50
N LEU A 274 -5.11 -13.94 12.35
CA LEU A 274 -6.17 -14.67 11.63
C LEU A 274 -5.72 -16.08 11.24
N ARG A 275 -4.47 -16.21 10.75
CA ARG A 275 -3.91 -17.49 10.28
C ARG A 275 -3.38 -18.39 11.39
N SER A 276 -2.91 -17.82 12.50
CA SER A 276 -2.28 -18.57 13.60
C SER A 276 -3.23 -19.56 14.23
N SER A 277 -2.70 -20.69 14.69
CA SER A 277 -3.52 -21.73 15.34
C SER A 277 -4.18 -21.22 16.62
N ARG A 278 -5.31 -21.83 16.98
CA ARG A 278 -6.04 -21.50 18.21
C ARG A 278 -5.24 -21.79 19.48
N GLU A 279 -4.31 -22.75 19.42
CA GLU A 279 -3.43 -23.12 20.53
C GLU A 279 -2.50 -21.97 20.95
N VAL A 280 -1.96 -21.23 19.98
CA VAL A 280 -1.11 -20.05 20.24
C VAL A 280 -1.91 -18.75 20.36
N GLY A 281 -3.24 -18.85 20.46
CA GLY A 281 -4.14 -17.71 20.65
C GLY A 281 -4.60 -17.02 19.37
N GLY A 282 -4.36 -17.60 18.19
CA GLY A 282 -4.92 -17.13 16.92
C GLY A 282 -6.36 -17.58 16.66
N LEU A 283 -6.90 -17.25 15.49
CA LEU A 283 -8.25 -17.70 15.08
C LEU A 283 -8.28 -19.00 14.28
N GLY A 284 -7.14 -19.41 13.71
CA GLY A 284 -6.99 -20.64 12.96
C GLY A 284 -7.77 -20.68 11.65
N LEU A 285 -7.97 -19.53 11.00
CA LEU A 285 -8.67 -19.47 9.71
C LEU A 285 -7.82 -20.09 8.60
N THR A 286 -8.51 -20.72 7.65
CA THR A 286 -7.87 -21.26 6.45
C THR A 286 -7.39 -20.11 5.56
N THR A 287 -6.36 -20.34 4.76
CA THR A 287 -5.88 -19.32 3.82
C THR A 287 -6.93 -18.98 2.75
N THR A 288 -7.80 -19.95 2.43
CA THR A 288 -8.98 -19.77 1.57
C THR A 288 -10.01 -18.82 2.20
N GLU A 289 -10.32 -19.02 3.48
CA GLU A 289 -11.22 -18.16 4.24
C GLU A 289 -10.66 -16.74 4.38
N ILE A 290 -9.37 -16.60 4.69
CA ILE A 290 -8.71 -15.30 4.81
C ILE A 290 -8.76 -14.55 3.47
N GLY A 291 -8.40 -15.19 2.36
CA GLY A 291 -8.47 -14.57 1.04
C GLY A 291 -9.88 -14.11 0.68
N THR A 292 -10.90 -14.86 1.09
CA THR A 292 -12.31 -14.51 0.87
C THR A 292 -12.75 -13.34 1.76
N LEU A 293 -12.55 -13.45 3.08
CA LEU A 293 -13.03 -12.48 4.07
C LEU A 293 -12.24 -11.17 4.03
N VAL A 294 -10.92 -11.25 4.11
CA VAL A 294 -10.03 -10.09 4.16
C VAL A 294 -9.83 -9.52 2.76
N GLY A 295 -9.57 -10.39 1.79
CA GLY A 295 -9.27 -9.98 0.44
C GLY A 295 -10.49 -9.47 -0.32
N ILE A 296 -11.53 -10.30 -0.46
CA ILE A 296 -12.71 -9.95 -1.27
C ILE A 296 -13.66 -9.02 -0.50
N PHE A 297 -14.25 -9.51 0.59
CA PHE A 297 -15.23 -8.73 1.36
C PHE A 297 -14.60 -7.50 2.01
N GLY A 298 -13.41 -7.64 2.62
CA GLY A 298 -12.67 -6.53 3.21
C GLY A 298 -12.31 -5.44 2.19
N SER A 299 -11.77 -5.78 1.02
CA SER A 299 -11.46 -4.76 0.00
C SER A 299 -12.72 -4.06 -0.52
N ALA A 300 -13.83 -4.79 -0.71
CA ALA A 300 -15.10 -4.18 -1.12
C ALA A 300 -15.62 -3.21 -0.04
N ALA A 301 -15.59 -3.61 1.23
CA ALA A 301 -15.98 -2.79 2.36
C ALA A 301 -15.11 -1.53 2.49
N PHE A 302 -13.79 -1.65 2.29
CA PHE A 302 -12.86 -0.52 2.27
C PHE A 302 -13.21 0.51 1.21
N VAL A 303 -13.50 0.07 -0.02
CA VAL A 303 -13.90 0.96 -1.12
C VAL A 303 -15.22 1.67 -0.78
N LEU A 304 -16.21 0.93 -0.29
CA LEU A 304 -17.50 1.51 0.13
C LEU A 304 -17.33 2.53 1.26
N GLY A 305 -16.54 2.21 2.29
CA GLY A 305 -16.25 3.10 3.40
C GLY A 305 -15.55 4.39 2.93
N SER A 306 -14.57 4.27 2.03
CA SER A 306 -13.84 5.42 1.48
C SER A 306 -14.76 6.34 0.67
N LEU A 307 -15.64 5.78 -0.17
CA LEU A 307 -16.60 6.55 -0.96
C LEU A 307 -17.61 7.30 -0.05
N LEU A 308 -18.14 6.61 0.96
CA LEU A 308 -19.08 7.22 1.91
C LEU A 308 -18.43 8.31 2.76
N ALA A 309 -17.17 8.13 3.18
CA ALA A 309 -16.41 9.18 3.87
C ALA A 309 -16.19 10.40 2.99
N GLY A 310 -15.85 10.21 1.71
CA GLY A 310 -15.72 11.33 0.76
C GLY A 310 -17.01 12.13 0.63
N PHE A 311 -18.15 11.45 0.52
CA PHE A 311 -19.47 12.10 0.51
C PHE A 311 -19.76 12.82 1.83
N TYR A 312 -19.51 12.16 2.97
CA TYR A 312 -19.72 12.71 4.30
C TYR A 312 -18.93 14.00 4.54
N VAL A 313 -17.63 14.00 4.21
CA VAL A 313 -16.78 15.20 4.33
C VAL A 313 -17.21 16.29 3.35
N SER A 314 -17.61 15.93 2.13
CA SER A 314 -18.06 16.91 1.14
C SER A 314 -19.30 17.69 1.59
N LYS A 315 -20.17 17.07 2.40
CA LYS A 315 -21.41 17.65 2.91
C LYS A 315 -21.21 18.51 4.17
N PHE A 316 -20.31 18.11 5.07
CA PHE A 316 -20.19 18.72 6.41
C PHE A 316 -18.89 19.49 6.65
N GLY A 317 -17.93 19.42 5.72
CA GLY A 317 -16.59 20.02 5.88
C GLY A 317 -15.64 19.12 6.67
N LEU A 318 -14.33 19.27 6.46
CA LEU A 318 -13.33 18.42 7.11
C LEU A 318 -13.21 18.73 8.60
N LYS A 319 -13.24 20.01 8.97
CA LYS A 319 -13.03 20.45 10.36
C LYS A 319 -14.05 19.85 11.33
N LYS A 320 -15.31 19.76 10.90
CA LYS A 320 -16.41 19.20 11.71
C LYS A 320 -16.42 17.68 11.75
N THR A 321 -15.90 17.03 10.71
CA THR A 321 -15.99 15.58 10.53
C THR A 321 -14.74 14.82 10.99
N LEU A 322 -13.59 15.48 11.10
CA LEU A 322 -12.30 14.85 11.43
C LEU A 322 -12.34 13.99 12.69
N PHE A 323 -12.99 14.46 13.75
CA PHE A 323 -13.11 13.68 14.99
C PHE A 323 -13.97 12.42 14.79
N SER A 324 -15.11 12.52 14.10
CA SER A 324 -15.94 11.36 13.78
C SER A 324 -15.22 10.36 12.87
N LEU A 325 -14.41 10.85 11.93
CA LEU A 325 -13.57 10.02 11.06
C LEU A 325 -12.55 9.26 11.88
N CYS A 326 -11.91 9.91 12.87
CA CYS A 326 -11.01 9.27 13.81
C CYS A 326 -11.72 8.19 14.64
N CYS A 327 -12.91 8.45 15.18
CA CYS A 327 -13.69 7.43 15.88
C CYS A 327 -13.93 6.18 15.03
N ILE A 328 -14.37 6.37 13.78
CA ILE A 328 -14.66 5.26 12.86
C ILE A 328 -13.37 4.55 12.43
N PHE A 329 -12.27 5.28 12.26
CA PHE A 329 -10.94 4.71 11.95
C PHE A 329 -10.43 3.76 13.04
N ASN A 330 -10.84 3.99 14.30
CA ASN A 330 -10.42 3.18 15.44
C ASN A 330 -11.37 2.02 15.78
N LEU A 331 -12.56 1.94 15.16
CA LEU A 331 -13.46 0.77 15.24
C LEU A 331 -12.77 -0.57 14.92
N PRO A 332 -11.91 -0.66 13.88
CA PRO A 332 -11.01 -1.79 13.65
C PRO A 332 -10.39 -2.41 14.90
N PHE A 333 -9.91 -1.56 15.80
CA PHE A 333 -9.12 -1.99 16.95
C PHE A 333 -10.00 -2.63 18.01
N ILE A 334 -11.26 -2.17 18.14
CA ILE A 334 -12.27 -2.79 18.97
C ILE A 334 -12.67 -4.16 18.40
N ALA A 335 -12.86 -4.24 17.08
CA ALA A 335 -13.25 -5.49 16.41
C ALA A 335 -12.20 -6.59 16.58
N TYR A 336 -10.93 -6.31 16.32
CA TYR A 336 -9.86 -7.31 16.53
C TYR A 336 -9.64 -7.64 18.01
N THR A 337 -9.78 -6.68 18.92
CA THR A 337 -9.73 -6.97 20.37
C THR A 337 -10.86 -7.92 20.79
N PHE A 338 -12.07 -7.70 20.28
CA PHE A 338 -13.21 -8.60 20.51
C PHE A 338 -12.92 -10.01 19.97
N LEU A 339 -12.41 -10.12 18.74
CA LEU A 339 -12.04 -11.40 18.13
C LEU A 339 -10.95 -12.13 18.92
N ALA A 340 -9.96 -11.41 19.44
CA ALA A 340 -8.86 -11.97 20.22
C ALA A 340 -9.29 -12.46 21.62
N ILE A 341 -10.29 -11.82 22.24
CA ILE A 341 -10.82 -12.23 23.55
C ILE A 341 -11.80 -13.39 23.41
N VAL A 342 -12.80 -13.26 22.52
CA VAL A 342 -13.91 -14.21 22.40
C VAL A 342 -13.52 -15.43 21.58
N ARG A 343 -12.66 -15.28 20.58
CA ARG A 343 -12.23 -16.34 19.65
C ARG A 343 -13.40 -17.20 19.12
N PRO A 344 -14.43 -16.58 18.52
CA PRO A 344 -15.61 -17.31 18.07
C PRO A 344 -15.26 -18.34 16.99
N ASP A 345 -15.96 -19.48 16.96
CA ASP A 345 -15.86 -20.48 15.88
C ASP A 345 -16.76 -20.14 14.69
N ASN A 346 -17.71 -19.20 14.86
CA ASN A 346 -18.64 -18.82 13.81
C ASN A 346 -17.99 -17.89 12.78
N LEU A 347 -17.72 -18.43 11.59
CA LEU A 347 -17.12 -17.71 10.46
C LEU A 347 -17.92 -16.47 10.04
N TYR A 348 -19.25 -16.48 10.13
CA TYR A 348 -20.07 -15.31 9.79
C TYR A 348 -19.85 -14.14 10.76
N LEU A 349 -19.66 -14.42 12.05
CA LEU A 349 -19.35 -13.41 13.04
C LEU A 349 -17.96 -12.82 12.80
N VAL A 350 -16.98 -13.67 12.52
CA VAL A 350 -15.61 -13.25 12.16
C VAL A 350 -15.62 -12.40 10.90
N GLY A 351 -16.29 -12.86 9.85
CA GLY A 351 -16.42 -12.14 8.58
C GLY A 351 -17.12 -10.78 8.72
N THR A 352 -18.15 -10.68 9.56
CA THR A 352 -18.83 -9.40 9.85
C THR A 352 -17.88 -8.43 10.55
N CYS A 353 -17.10 -8.91 11.53
CA CYS A 353 -16.11 -8.08 12.23
C CYS A 353 -15.03 -7.57 11.28
N ILE A 354 -14.47 -8.43 10.42
CA ILE A 354 -13.46 -8.06 9.41
C ILE A 354 -14.04 -7.06 8.41
N THR A 355 -15.27 -7.29 7.94
CA THR A 355 -15.93 -6.38 6.97
C THR A 355 -16.16 -5.01 7.59
N MET A 356 -16.66 -4.96 8.83
CA MET A 356 -16.85 -3.71 9.58
C MET A 356 -15.52 -2.99 9.83
N GLU A 357 -14.46 -3.75 10.10
CA GLU A 357 -13.11 -3.23 10.26
C GLU A 357 -12.61 -2.54 8.99
N TYR A 358 -12.56 -3.25 7.87
CA TYR A 358 -12.10 -2.68 6.60
C TYR A 358 -12.93 -1.49 6.15
N PHE A 359 -14.25 -1.50 6.43
CA PHE A 359 -15.12 -0.35 6.22
C PHE A 359 -14.67 0.86 7.04
N GLY A 360 -14.45 0.67 8.35
CA GLY A 360 -14.01 1.74 9.25
C GLY A 360 -12.63 2.28 8.87
N TYR A 361 -11.73 1.38 8.47
CA TYR A 361 -10.41 1.74 7.95
C TYR A 361 -10.51 2.63 6.70
N GLY A 362 -11.28 2.22 5.69
CA GLY A 362 -11.49 3.03 4.48
C GLY A 362 -12.15 4.38 4.76
N PHE A 363 -13.16 4.38 5.63
CA PHE A 363 -13.87 5.60 6.00
C PHE A 363 -12.95 6.61 6.69
N GLY A 364 -12.17 6.15 7.68
CA GLY A 364 -11.26 7.02 8.43
C GLY A 364 -10.00 7.45 7.66
N PHE A 365 -9.52 6.63 6.71
CA PHE A 365 -8.32 6.92 5.91
C PHE A 365 -8.50 8.17 5.02
N VAL A 366 -9.72 8.40 4.52
CA VAL A 366 -10.06 9.59 3.72
C VAL A 366 -9.88 10.87 4.52
N GLY A 367 -10.20 10.86 5.83
CA GLY A 367 -10.02 12.01 6.71
C GLY A 367 -8.56 12.48 6.78
N LEU A 368 -7.64 11.53 6.97
CA LEU A 368 -6.21 11.82 7.01
C LEU A 368 -5.68 12.33 5.65
N THR A 369 -6.14 11.72 4.57
CA THR A 369 -5.75 12.10 3.20
C THR A 369 -6.21 13.54 2.87
N LEU A 370 -7.47 13.87 3.17
CA LEU A 370 -8.01 15.22 2.99
C LEU A 370 -7.32 16.23 3.90
N PHE A 371 -6.99 15.85 5.14
CA PHE A 371 -6.22 16.70 6.05
C PHE A 371 -4.86 17.08 5.46
N MET A 372 -4.10 16.11 4.95
CA MET A 372 -2.82 16.41 4.28
C MET A 372 -3.03 17.31 3.06
N MET A 373 -4.05 17.05 2.26
CA MET A 373 -4.34 17.83 1.05
C MET A 373 -4.77 19.28 1.37
N GLN A 374 -5.53 19.51 2.43
CA GLN A 374 -6.11 20.82 2.74
C GLN A 374 -5.26 21.65 3.71
N GLN A 375 -4.52 21.01 4.62
CA GLN A 375 -3.76 21.72 5.65
C GLN A 375 -2.25 21.77 5.36
N ILE A 376 -1.72 20.74 4.70
CA ILE A 376 -0.27 20.58 4.50
C ILE A 376 0.15 20.85 3.07
N ALA A 377 -0.61 20.41 2.06
CA ALA A 377 -0.24 20.63 0.66
C ALA A 377 -0.22 22.12 0.27
N PRO A 378 -1.21 22.98 0.60
CA PRO A 378 -1.34 24.31 0.00
C PRO A 378 -0.10 25.19 0.12
N GLY A 379 0.29 25.85 -0.96
CA GLY A 379 1.46 26.73 -1.01
C GLY A 379 2.30 26.53 -2.27
N LYS A 380 3.51 27.09 -2.29
CA LYS A 380 4.40 27.13 -3.46
C LYS A 380 4.74 25.74 -4.04
N TYR A 381 4.89 24.74 -3.18
CA TYR A 381 5.32 23.38 -3.54
C TYR A 381 4.25 22.33 -3.23
N GLN A 382 3.02 22.54 -3.72
CA GLN A 382 1.85 21.74 -3.31
C GLN A 382 2.04 20.23 -3.44
N MET A 383 2.44 19.76 -4.62
CA MET A 383 2.64 18.33 -4.89
C MET A 383 3.76 17.74 -4.02
N SER A 384 4.86 18.47 -3.87
CA SER A 384 6.00 18.01 -3.07
C SER A 384 5.71 17.99 -1.58
N HIS A 385 4.96 18.98 -1.05
CA HIS A 385 4.51 18.98 0.34
C HIS A 385 3.56 17.84 0.64
N TYR A 386 2.63 17.53 -0.28
CA TYR A 386 1.75 16.39 -0.14
C TYR A 386 2.53 15.07 -0.17
N ALA A 387 3.48 14.92 -1.10
CA ALA A 387 4.35 13.75 -1.16
C ALA A 387 5.18 13.56 0.12
N PHE A 388 5.73 14.65 0.68
CA PHE A 388 6.47 14.59 1.93
C PHE A 388 5.57 14.28 3.14
N ALA A 389 4.34 14.82 3.19
CA ALA A 389 3.37 14.45 4.21
C ALA A 389 2.97 12.96 4.12
N SER A 390 2.76 12.46 2.90
CA SER A 390 2.49 11.03 2.66
C SER A 390 3.67 10.14 3.05
N ALA A 391 4.91 10.61 2.92
CA ALA A 391 6.09 9.91 3.42
C ALA A 391 6.05 9.80 4.95
N ILE A 392 5.78 10.91 5.66
CA ILE A 392 5.62 10.91 7.12
C ILE A 392 4.47 9.99 7.55
N MET A 393 3.38 10.00 6.79
CA MET A 393 2.24 9.10 6.99
C MET A 393 2.63 7.62 6.88
N ASN A 394 3.49 7.24 5.94
CA ASN A 394 3.99 5.87 5.83
C ASN A 394 4.95 5.51 6.97
N LEU A 395 5.79 6.44 7.42
CA LEU A 395 6.62 6.24 8.62
C LEU A 395 5.78 5.94 9.87
N GLY A 396 4.63 6.60 10.01
CA GLY A 396 3.69 6.37 11.10
C GLY A 396 3.13 4.94 11.18
N VAL A 397 3.15 4.19 10.07
CA VAL A 397 2.76 2.77 10.02
C VAL A 397 3.97 1.85 10.05
N MET A 398 5.04 2.24 9.37
CA MET A 398 6.25 1.44 9.24
C MET A 398 6.92 1.20 10.60
N LEU A 399 7.14 2.24 11.39
CA LEU A 399 7.87 2.12 12.67
C LEU A 399 7.11 1.25 13.69
N PRO A 400 5.80 1.47 13.94
CA PRO A 400 5.03 0.59 14.82
C PRO A 400 4.90 -0.82 14.26
N GLY A 401 4.76 -0.96 12.93
CA GLY A 401 4.71 -2.25 12.26
C GLY A 401 6.01 -3.05 12.38
N MET A 402 7.17 -2.39 12.48
CA MET A 402 8.42 -3.09 12.75
C MET A 402 8.47 -3.69 14.16
N ALA A 403 7.92 -2.97 15.14
CA ALA A 403 7.89 -3.39 16.55
C ALA A 403 6.72 -4.33 16.89
N SER A 404 5.69 -4.40 16.04
CA SER A 404 4.42 -5.04 16.38
C SER A 404 4.52 -6.54 16.60
N GLY A 405 5.28 -7.27 15.78
CA GLY A 405 5.49 -8.71 15.97
C GLY A 405 6.25 -9.03 17.26
N TYR A 406 7.27 -8.24 17.60
CA TYR A 406 7.99 -8.39 18.88
C TYR A 406 7.06 -8.19 20.08
N LEU A 407 6.21 -7.16 20.04
CA LEU A 407 5.22 -6.91 21.08
C LEU A 407 4.15 -8.01 21.13
N SER A 408 3.72 -8.53 19.97
CA SER A 408 2.77 -9.62 19.87
C SER A 408 3.33 -10.93 20.44
N ASP A 409 4.58 -11.25 20.15
CA ASP A 409 5.26 -12.44 20.69
C ASP A 409 5.47 -12.33 22.21
N LEU A 410 5.73 -11.12 22.73
CA LEU A 410 5.95 -10.87 24.16
C LEU A 410 4.64 -10.86 24.98
N LEU A 411 3.57 -10.27 24.46
CA LEU A 411 2.29 -10.11 25.17
C LEU A 411 1.28 -11.22 24.87
N GLY A 412 1.45 -11.93 23.75
CA GLY A 412 0.41 -12.76 23.15
C GLY A 412 -0.67 -11.91 22.47
N TYR A 413 -1.40 -12.51 21.51
CA TYR A 413 -2.36 -11.77 20.69
C TYR A 413 -3.43 -11.01 21.51
N ARG A 414 -4.00 -11.63 22.55
CA ARG A 414 -5.07 -11.03 23.35
C ARG A 414 -4.63 -9.70 23.97
N ASP A 415 -3.54 -9.72 24.71
CA ASP A 415 -3.08 -8.54 25.44
C ASP A 415 -2.41 -7.54 24.49
N PHE A 416 -1.85 -7.99 23.36
CA PHE A 416 -1.41 -7.13 22.26
C PHE A 416 -2.55 -6.27 21.68
N PHE A 417 -3.71 -6.85 21.34
CA PHE A 417 -4.81 -6.06 20.80
C PHE A 417 -5.39 -5.07 21.82
N ILE A 418 -5.42 -5.43 23.10
CA ILE A 418 -5.78 -4.49 24.19
C ILE A 418 -4.77 -3.35 24.28
N TYR A 419 -3.47 -3.65 24.20
CA TYR A 419 -2.42 -2.63 24.15
C TYR A 419 -2.59 -1.69 22.96
N VAL A 420 -2.91 -2.22 21.77
CA VAL A 420 -3.15 -1.37 20.60
C VAL A 420 -4.37 -0.47 20.81
N LEU A 421 -5.45 -0.97 21.42
CA LEU A 421 -6.61 -0.14 21.76
C LEU A 421 -6.22 1.02 22.68
N LEU A 422 -5.36 0.80 23.68
CA LEU A 422 -4.82 1.87 24.54
C LEU A 422 -3.91 2.84 23.77
N ALA A 423 -3.10 2.33 22.84
CA ALA A 423 -2.21 3.12 22.00
C ALA A 423 -2.97 4.07 21.04
N THR A 424 -4.29 3.94 20.91
CA THR A 424 -5.13 4.84 20.10
C THR A 424 -5.56 6.10 20.84
N ILE A 425 -5.49 6.12 22.17
CA ILE A 425 -5.90 7.27 22.99
C ILE A 425 -5.18 8.57 22.56
N PRO A 426 -3.84 8.56 22.32
CA PRO A 426 -3.14 9.74 21.81
C PRO A 426 -3.70 10.26 20.48
N ALA A 427 -4.19 9.38 19.60
CA ALA A 427 -4.79 9.76 18.32
C ALA A 427 -6.07 10.59 18.51
N PHE A 428 -6.93 10.20 19.47
CA PHE A 428 -8.13 10.96 19.81
C PHE A 428 -7.81 12.34 20.38
N LEU A 429 -6.85 12.40 21.31
CA LEU A 429 -6.44 13.65 21.94
C LEU A 429 -5.91 14.63 20.90
N ILE A 430 -4.97 14.20 20.05
CA ILE A 430 -4.39 15.10 19.05
C ILE A 430 -5.41 15.52 17.98
N THR A 431 -6.33 14.63 17.60
CA THR A 431 -7.40 14.96 16.65
C THR A 431 -8.36 16.01 17.21
N TYR A 432 -8.65 15.96 18.50
CA TYR A 432 -9.53 16.94 19.15
C TYR A 432 -8.88 18.33 19.25
N PHE A 433 -7.57 18.39 19.51
CA PHE A 433 -6.84 19.66 19.71
C PHE A 433 -6.18 20.22 18.45
N ILE A 434 -6.36 19.58 17.29
CA ILE A 434 -5.63 20.00 16.09
C ILE A 434 -6.09 21.38 15.59
N PRO A 435 -5.17 22.35 15.47
CA PRO A 435 -5.51 23.65 14.89
C PRO A 435 -5.71 23.50 13.38
N PHE A 436 -6.71 24.18 12.81
CA PHE A 436 -6.88 24.29 11.37
C PHE A 436 -6.29 25.62 10.89
N THR A 437 -5.30 25.57 9.98
CA THR A 437 -4.72 26.78 9.38
C THR A 437 -5.60 27.31 8.25
N HIS A 438 -6.23 26.42 7.48
CA HIS A 438 -7.14 26.75 6.39
C HIS A 438 -8.55 26.31 6.81
N ASP A 439 -9.46 27.26 7.03
CA ASP A 439 -10.86 26.92 7.29
C ASP A 439 -11.53 26.39 6.01
N ASP A 440 -12.55 25.55 6.19
CA ASP A 440 -13.37 24.97 5.10
C ASP A 440 -14.07 26.04 4.23
N SER A 441 -13.97 27.33 4.58
CA SER A 441 -14.55 28.45 3.86
C SER A 441 -13.58 29.09 2.86
N LYS A 442 -13.67 28.64 1.61
CA LYS A 442 -13.82 29.47 0.40
C LYS A 442 -13.98 28.54 -0.82
N LYS A 443 -15.21 28.10 -1.05
CA LYS A 443 -15.70 27.90 -2.41
C LYS A 443 -16.45 29.15 -2.81
#